data_AF-A0A963QXW2-F1
#
_entry.id   AF-A0A963QXW2-F1
#
_cell.length_a   1.000
_cell.length_b   1.000
_cell.length_c   1.000
_cell.angle_alpha   90.00
_cell.angle_beta   90.00
_cell.angle_gamma   90.00
#
_symmetry.space_group_name_H-M   'P 1'
#
loop_
_entity.id
_entity.type
_entity.pdbx_description
1 polymer ?
#
loop_
_entity_poly.entity_id
_entity_poly.type
_entity_poly.pdbx_seq_one_letter_code
_entity_poly.pdbx_strand_id
1 'polypeptide(L)'
;LQDRSAEAIDTAIGPALPKDGILCSDTWRAFGVVARKYGIRHEPINFHAGERVREKTWHIQNANAHHSRLKGWVRSFRGVATRYLPNYLAWHHGRERRQETNDHTNWLRTALNG
;
A
#
# COMPACT_ATOMS: atom_id res chain seq x y z
N LEU A 1 -1.11 4.19 13.17
CA LEU A 1 0.03 3.91 14.06
C LEU A 1 0.38 5.18 14.81
N GLN A 2 -0.05 5.25 16.08
CA GLN A 2 0.38 6.30 17.02
C GLN A 2 1.84 6.07 17.41
N ASP A 3 2.26 4.80 17.50
CA ASP A 3 3.66 4.39 17.60
C ASP A 3 4.23 4.07 16.22
N ARG A 4 5.39 4.63 15.89
CA ARG A 4 6.13 4.45 14.63
C ARG A 4 7.55 3.94 14.88
N SER A 5 7.75 3.29 16.03
CA SER A 5 8.97 2.57 16.39
C SER A 5 9.27 1.44 15.40
N ALA A 6 10.52 0.98 15.38
CA ALA A 6 10.92 -0.14 14.55
C ALA A 6 10.20 -1.42 15.01
N GLU A 7 10.00 -1.57 16.32
CA GLU A 7 9.32 -2.68 16.97
C GLU A 7 7.85 -2.76 16.55
N ALA A 8 7.15 -1.63 16.52
CA ALA A 8 5.75 -1.58 16.08
C ALA A 8 5.61 -1.94 14.59
N ILE A 9 6.53 -1.46 13.75
CA ILE A 9 6.54 -1.78 12.31
C ILE A 9 6.89 -3.26 12.10
N ASP A 10 7.91 -3.76 12.78
CA ASP A 10 8.34 -5.16 12.76
C ASP A 10 7.19 -6.10 13.12
N THR A 11 6.48 -5.80 14.20
CA THR A 11 5.29 -6.56 14.61
C THR A 11 4.19 -6.55 13.55
N ALA A 12 3.99 -5.40 12.89
CA ALA A 12 2.88 -5.22 11.95
C ALA A 12 3.11 -5.87 10.58
N ILE A 13 4.33 -5.77 10.03
CA ILE A 13 4.61 -6.21 8.65
C ILE A 13 5.74 -7.24 8.55
N GLY A 14 6.58 -7.38 9.57
CA GLY A 14 7.78 -8.24 9.54
C GLY A 14 7.49 -9.68 9.09
N PRO A 15 6.51 -10.38 9.67
CA PRO A 15 6.14 -11.75 9.26
C PRO A 15 5.66 -11.88 7.81
N ALA A 16 5.22 -10.78 7.19
CA ALA A 16 4.71 -10.75 5.82
C ALA A 16 5.76 -10.31 4.79
N LEU A 17 6.97 -9.90 5.22
CA LEU A 17 8.02 -9.46 4.31
C LEU A 17 8.61 -10.66 3.55
N PRO A 18 8.55 -10.68 2.21
CA PRO A 18 9.16 -11.73 1.41
C PRO A 18 10.69 -11.59 1.40
N LYS A 19 11.41 -12.73 1.38
CA LYS A 19 12.89 -12.77 1.46
C LYS A 19 13.57 -12.13 0.25
N ASP A 20 12.95 -12.24 -0.92
CA ASP A 20 13.38 -11.69 -2.20
C ASP A 20 12.67 -10.36 -2.55
N GLY A 21 11.94 -9.80 -1.58
CA GLY A 21 11.23 -8.54 -1.74
C GLY A 21 12.12 -7.30 -1.67
N ILE A 22 11.59 -6.22 -2.20
CA ILE A 22 12.09 -4.86 -1.99
C ILE A 22 11.06 -4.11 -1.15
N LEU A 23 11.50 -3.60 0.02
CA LEU A 23 10.67 -2.72 0.84
C LEU A 23 10.78 -1.29 0.31
N CYS A 24 9.68 -0.77 -0.21
CA CYS A 24 9.56 0.66 -0.54
C CYS A 24 8.77 1.36 0.56
N SER A 25 9.34 2.43 1.13
CA SER A 25 8.66 3.24 2.14
C SER A 25 8.99 4.71 1.96
N ASP A 26 8.36 5.58 2.74
CA ASP A 26 8.87 6.94 2.93
C ASP A 26 10.25 6.91 3.65
N THR A 27 10.86 8.08 3.82
CA THR A 27 12.20 8.22 4.41
C THR A 27 12.24 7.99 5.93
N TRP A 28 11.23 7.36 6.53
CA TRP A 28 11.21 7.11 7.97
C TRP A 28 12.22 6.02 8.37
N ARG A 29 13.14 6.35 9.29
CA ARG A 29 14.29 5.50 9.67
C ARG A 29 13.93 4.10 10.17
N ALA A 30 12.80 3.96 10.86
CA ALA A 30 12.35 2.69 11.41
C ALA A 30 12.13 1.60 10.34
N PHE A 31 11.72 1.95 9.11
CA PHE A 31 11.61 0.97 8.03
C PHE A 31 12.98 0.41 7.62
N GLY A 32 14.03 1.23 7.63
CA GLY A 32 15.39 0.77 7.35
C GLY A 32 15.93 -0.20 8.41
N VAL A 33 15.55 0.00 9.68
CA VAL A 33 15.89 -0.93 10.77
C VAL A 33 15.24 -2.30 10.55
N VAL A 34 13.94 -2.31 10.24
CA VAL A 34 13.18 -3.54 9.97
C VAL A 34 13.71 -4.23 8.71
N ALA A 35 13.94 -3.51 7.62
CA ALA A 35 14.50 -4.09 6.41
C ALA A 35 15.86 -4.76 6.63
N ARG A 36 16.75 -4.10 7.40
CA ARG A 36 18.04 -4.67 7.77
C ARG A 36 17.89 -5.93 8.61
N LYS A 37 16.94 -5.95 9.55
CA LYS A 37 16.64 -7.13 10.39
C LYS A 37 16.25 -8.34 9.54
N TYR A 38 15.45 -8.14 8.48
CA TYR A 38 15.02 -9.21 7.59
C TYR A 38 15.95 -9.45 6.39
N GLY A 39 17.02 -8.68 6.25
CA GLY A 39 17.97 -8.80 5.14
C GLY A 39 17.38 -8.43 3.77
N ILE A 40 16.32 -7.64 3.74
CA ILE A 40 15.64 -7.22 2.50
C ILE A 40 16.15 -5.85 2.03
N ARG A 41 16.15 -5.64 0.71
CA ARG A 41 16.53 -4.34 0.13
C ARG A 41 15.49 -3.29 0.52
N HIS A 42 15.96 -2.13 0.97
CA HIS A 42 15.12 -0.99 1.32
C HIS A 42 15.35 0.17 0.36
N GLU A 43 14.27 0.64 -0.25
CA GLU A 43 14.23 1.80 -1.13
C GLU A 43 13.39 2.92 -0.48
N PRO A 44 14.02 3.82 0.30
CA PRO A 44 13.32 4.97 0.86
C PRO A 44 13.03 6.00 -0.24
N ILE A 45 11.77 6.39 -0.39
CA ILE A 45 11.30 7.34 -1.41
C ILE A 45 11.10 8.71 -0.75
N ASN A 46 11.93 9.69 -1.12
CA ASN A 46 11.84 11.06 -0.61
C ASN A 46 11.00 11.98 -1.50
N PHE A 47 9.69 12.00 -1.26
CA PHE A 47 8.79 12.90 -1.99
C PHE A 47 9.05 14.40 -1.77
N HIS A 48 9.59 14.77 -0.61
CA HIS A 48 9.79 16.18 -0.23
C HIS A 48 11.02 16.80 -0.91
N ALA A 49 11.96 15.99 -1.39
CA ALA A 49 13.13 16.44 -2.14
C ALA A 49 12.87 16.61 -3.66
N GLY A 50 11.63 16.45 -4.13
CA GLY A 50 11.30 16.58 -5.55
C GLY A 50 11.69 15.35 -6.40
N GLU A 51 12.25 14.30 -5.81
CA GLU A 51 12.41 12.98 -6.45
C GLU A 51 11.03 12.33 -6.62
N ARG A 52 10.35 12.64 -7.72
CA ARG A 52 9.06 12.00 -8.06
C ARG A 52 9.24 10.63 -8.70
N VAL A 53 10.46 10.25 -9.10
CA VAL A 53 10.81 8.98 -9.74
C VAL A 53 12.27 8.61 -9.44
N ARG A 54 12.53 7.72 -8.47
CA ARG A 54 13.72 6.87 -8.48
C ARG A 54 13.32 5.55 -9.13
N GLU A 55 13.63 5.45 -10.41
CA GLU A 55 13.26 4.33 -11.30
C GLU A 55 11.73 4.15 -11.40
N LYS A 56 11.20 4.17 -12.62
CA LYS A 56 9.75 4.19 -12.96
C LYS A 56 8.92 3.00 -12.42
N THR A 57 9.45 2.17 -11.54
CA THR A 57 8.93 0.85 -11.13
C THR A 57 8.26 0.88 -9.75
N TRP A 58 8.57 1.85 -8.88
CA TRP A 58 8.13 1.81 -7.48
C TRP A 58 6.96 2.78 -7.21
N HIS A 59 5.73 2.33 -7.50
CA HIS A 59 4.51 3.13 -7.35
C HIS A 59 3.97 3.15 -5.91
N ILE A 60 4.71 3.71 -4.96
CA ILE A 60 4.19 3.95 -3.60
C ILE A 60 2.92 4.84 -3.61
N GLN A 61 2.72 5.63 -4.68
CA GLN A 61 1.47 6.36 -4.90
C GLN A 61 0.25 5.44 -5.10
N ASN A 62 0.42 4.25 -5.70
CA ASN A 62 -0.67 3.27 -5.80
C ASN A 62 -1.02 2.72 -4.42
N ALA A 63 -0.02 2.43 -3.59
CA ALA A 63 -0.22 2.01 -2.20
C ALA A 63 -0.93 3.11 -1.38
N ASN A 64 -0.47 4.36 -1.50
CA ASN A 64 -1.10 5.52 -0.85
C ASN A 64 -2.55 5.75 -1.31
N ALA A 65 -2.81 5.59 -2.62
CA ALA A 65 -4.15 5.72 -3.17
C ALA A 65 -5.07 4.61 -2.68
N HIS A 66 -4.60 3.35 -2.64
CA HIS A 66 -5.34 2.23 -2.07
C HIS A 66 -5.65 2.44 -0.59
N HIS A 67 -4.67 2.89 0.20
CA HIS A 67 -4.86 3.26 1.61
C HIS A 67 -5.95 4.33 1.77
N SER A 68 -5.93 5.36 0.93
CA SER A 68 -6.91 6.45 0.95
C SER A 68 -8.33 5.94 0.66
N ARG A 69 -8.49 5.10 -0.37
CA ARG A 69 -9.79 4.48 -0.71
C ARG A 69 -10.31 3.59 0.42
N LEU A 70 -9.44 2.77 1.01
CA LEU A 70 -9.78 1.95 2.18
C LEU A 70 -10.26 2.82 3.35
N LYS A 71 -9.53 3.90 3.69
CA LYS A 71 -9.95 4.86 4.74
C LYS A 71 -11.30 5.48 4.43
N GLY A 72 -11.53 5.91 3.19
CA GLY A 72 -12.80 6.48 2.76
C GLY A 72 -13.95 5.48 2.90
N TRP A 73 -13.72 4.24 2.49
CA TRP A 73 -14.70 3.17 2.63
C TRP A 73 -15.01 2.84 4.09
N VAL A 74 -13.98 2.70 4.95
CA VAL A 74 -14.18 2.45 6.39
C VAL A 74 -14.95 3.59 7.07
N ARG A 75 -14.71 4.84 6.66
CA ARG A 75 -15.41 6.02 7.21
C ARG A 75 -16.91 6.03 6.94
N SER A 76 -17.39 5.33 5.91
CA SER A 76 -18.82 5.21 5.63
C SER A 76 -19.58 4.41 6.71
N PHE A 77 -18.86 3.58 7.49
CA PHE A 77 -19.43 2.85 8.62
C PHE A 77 -19.38 3.70 9.89
N ARG A 78 -20.43 3.66 10.72
CA ARG A 78 -20.50 4.32 12.03
C ARG A 78 -19.76 3.53 13.13
N GLY A 79 -18.61 2.97 12.77
CA GLY A 79 -17.86 2.00 13.56
C GLY A 79 -17.81 0.63 12.88
N VAL A 80 -16.65 -0.01 12.95
CA VAL A 80 -16.44 -1.39 12.50
C VAL A 80 -16.18 -2.26 13.72
N ALA A 81 -16.84 -3.41 13.79
CA ALA A 81 -16.57 -4.38 14.83
C ALA A 81 -15.22 -5.06 14.53
N THR A 82 -14.20 -4.79 15.35
CA THR A 82 -12.83 -5.29 15.15
C THR A 82 -12.75 -6.81 14.97
N ARG A 83 -13.63 -7.57 15.64
CA ARG A 83 -13.74 -9.04 15.49
C ARG A 83 -14.02 -9.51 14.06
N TYR A 84 -14.56 -8.63 13.20
CA TYR A 84 -14.90 -8.93 11.82
C TYR A 84 -14.03 -8.18 10.82
N LEU A 85 -12.95 -7.51 11.26
CA LEU A 85 -12.05 -6.77 10.37
C LEU A 85 -11.58 -7.58 9.15
N PRO A 86 -11.25 -8.89 9.27
CA PRO A 86 -10.93 -9.71 8.10
C PRO A 86 -12.06 -9.77 7.06
N ASN A 87 -13.32 -9.86 7.49
CA ASN A 87 -14.49 -9.90 6.61
C ASN A 87 -14.68 -8.56 5.89
N TYR A 88 -14.51 -7.44 6.60
CA TYR A 88 -14.56 -6.10 6.00
C TYR A 88 -13.46 -5.94 4.94
N LEU A 89 -12.22 -6.33 5.26
CA LEU A 89 -11.11 -6.26 4.31
C LEU A 89 -11.35 -7.13 3.08
N ALA A 90 -11.84 -8.37 3.26
CA ALA A 90 -12.20 -9.24 2.14
C ALA A 90 -13.26 -8.61 1.22
N TRP A 91 -14.30 -7.99 1.80
CA TRP A 91 -15.31 -7.27 1.03
C TRP A 91 -14.72 -6.07 0.28
N HIS A 92 -13.88 -5.27 0.94
CA HIS A 92 -13.18 -4.16 0.30
C HIS A 92 -12.33 -4.63 -0.89
N HIS A 93 -11.53 -5.68 -0.70
CA HIS A 93 -10.72 -6.27 -1.77
C HIS A 93 -11.54 -6.79 -2.96
N GLY A 94 -12.70 -7.39 -2.70
CA GLY A 94 -13.63 -7.80 -3.76
C GLY A 94 -14.30 -6.62 -4.48
N ARG A 95 -14.42 -5.46 -3.81
CA ARG A 95 -14.97 -4.24 -4.40
C ARG A 95 -13.92 -3.51 -5.25
N GLU A 96 -12.68 -3.37 -4.77
CA GLU A 96 -11.58 -2.74 -5.51
C GLU A 96 -11.31 -3.48 -6.83
N ARG A 97 -11.22 -4.82 -6.82
CA ARG A 97 -11.03 -5.63 -8.03
C ARG A 97 -12.15 -5.45 -9.06
N ARG A 98 -13.39 -5.27 -8.61
CA ARG A 98 -14.54 -4.99 -9.50
C ARG A 98 -14.55 -3.56 -10.03
N GLN A 99 -13.97 -2.61 -9.31
CA GLN A 99 -13.83 -1.23 -9.78
C GLN A 99 -12.69 -1.11 -10.79
N GLU A 100 -11.58 -1.84 -10.61
CA GLU A 100 -10.52 -1.94 -11.62
C GLU A 100 -11.06 -2.49 -12.95
N THR A 101 -12.00 -3.44 -12.91
CA THR A 101 -12.70 -3.94 -14.12
C THR A 101 -13.81 -3.03 -14.63
N ASN A 102 -14.22 -2.00 -13.87
CA ASN A 102 -15.25 -1.03 -14.29
C ASN A 102 -14.67 0.36 -14.59
N ASP A 103 -13.37 0.58 -14.33
CA ASP A 103 -12.64 1.78 -14.70
C ASP A 103 -12.19 1.67 -16.16
N HIS A 104 -13.21 1.69 -16.99
CA HIS A 104 -13.24 1.19 -18.34
C HIS A 104 -13.11 2.34 -19.37
N THR A 105 -12.54 3.48 -18.99
CA THR A 105 -12.18 4.52 -19.96
C THR A 105 -11.07 4.05 -20.92
N ASN A 106 -10.44 2.90 -20.65
CA ASN A 106 -9.39 2.30 -21.46
C ASN A 106 -9.91 1.36 -22.59
N TRP A 107 -11.06 0.69 -22.44
CA TRP A 107 -11.53 -0.22 -23.52
C TRP A 107 -12.04 0.55 -24.75
N LEU A 108 -12.60 1.75 -24.56
CA LEU A 108 -13.02 2.61 -25.68
C LEU A 108 -11.82 3.06 -26.54
N ARG A 109 -10.62 3.23 -25.96
CA ARG A 109 -9.40 3.55 -26.73
C ARG A 109 -8.84 2.35 -27.48
N THR A 110 -8.99 1.14 -26.93
CA THR A 110 -8.57 -0.11 -27.59
C THR A 110 -9.52 -0.49 -28.74
N ALA A 111 -10.82 -0.21 -28.63
CA ALA A 111 -11.80 -0.49 -29.69
C ALA A 111 -11.77 0.51 -30.87
N LEU A 112 -11.22 1.71 -30.67
CA LEU A 112 -11.18 2.76 -31.70
C LEU A 112 -9.82 2.87 -32.42
N ASN A 113 -8.78 2.14 -31.98
CA ASN A 113 -7.45 2.12 -32.63
C ASN A 113 -6.94 0.70 -32.92
N GLY A 114 -7.85 -0.28 -32.96
CA GLY A 114 -7.57 -1.65 -33.39
C GLY A 114 -8.04 -1.87 -34.82
#